data_AF-A0A923XDT3-F1
#
_entry.id   AF-A0A923XDT3-F1
#
_cell.length_a   1.000
_cell.length_b   1.000
_cell.length_c   1.000
_cell.angle_alpha   90.00
_cell.angle_beta   90.00
_cell.angle_gamma   90.00
#
_symmetry.space_group_name_H-M   'P 1'
#
loop_
_entity.id
_entity.type
_entity.pdbx_description
1 polymer ?
#
loop_
_entity_poly.entity_id
_entity_poly.type
_entity_poly.pdbx_seq_one_letter_code
_entity_poly.pdbx_strand_id
1 'polypeptide(L)'
;MKNKRSNWFAHPSYFLFWFFAGLGAWSFSFNSPSETDVQQYSASSFAKNKNIVPFVSEDEVMGGVPLPSTAAEDEIFYDEMKKLETANEKLTLADSYEVTPEEIEDYQKLTEGTLDVDRNDLQKYLEKKRFNFENVSEEDLNYLVTPEDPKQCGDTRNYIEKGLVGNPRLTDWTSERAQESKKLPRKCIAFVMNSFPEITSKQAAISYKSRSSQTFAKCPRGSSGGPALAGSQRTKNPVPCVSKNLVNATYNAFTDVMTCLKIEPKDLLPKIYNESGFYINALGGGMDGGIGQLTKPAIDQVNSIYPKYIEEITKAAAAKPDGACARIIKNKFFLVPAKSDSSSRCNLLWPAENPLRNILYVGILTRYNMKYVSGVTFEAGEEVIADGDKRIPFTGSNTDQVAGKFKEYDIPNKLAQLGLKDADLFAFQKMLTLVGYNSGIGSAVNVFNAYLDQRLAANARNKTKKYNLSLSDFDFVSTISAVDEARSYLMSSSISPKDAADKKADKLKKRKQLPAMWGSAYQKTFPEFIALRLNAYKGDSAGRFAIYGFPGYLSALAEKNKMIRDTFKQGGVSPDYCSSDKFLNFKK
;
A
#
# COMPACT_ATOMS: atom_id res chain seq x y z
N MET A 1 -59.16 34.59 18.86
CA MET A 1 -59.11 33.11 18.88
C MET A 1 -57.65 32.68 18.99
N LYS A 2 -57.25 32.04 20.10
CA LYS A 2 -55.87 31.60 20.36
C LYS A 2 -55.69 30.17 19.83
N ASN A 3 -54.80 29.98 18.86
CA ASN A 3 -54.41 28.65 18.36
C ASN A 3 -53.44 27.97 19.34
N LYS A 4 -53.90 26.90 20.00
CA LYS A 4 -53.04 25.95 20.73
C LYS A 4 -52.47 24.93 19.75
N ARG A 5 -51.14 24.90 19.55
CA ARG A 5 -50.46 23.74 18.95
C ARG A 5 -50.24 22.70 20.03
N SER A 6 -50.82 21.51 19.89
CA SER A 6 -50.61 20.38 20.80
C SER A 6 -49.23 19.76 20.56
N ASN A 7 -48.52 19.47 21.65
CA ASN A 7 -47.17 18.94 21.63
C ASN A 7 -47.26 17.41 21.51
N TRP A 8 -47.19 16.90 20.29
CA TRP A 8 -47.40 15.48 19.93
C TRP A 8 -46.48 14.51 20.70
N PHE A 9 -45.30 14.97 21.11
CA PHE A 9 -44.34 14.18 21.90
C PHE A 9 -44.75 13.88 23.34
N ALA A 10 -45.76 14.58 23.86
CA ALA A 10 -46.28 14.34 25.22
C ALA A 10 -47.47 13.36 25.23
N HIS A 11 -47.90 12.86 24.07
CA HIS A 11 -49.07 11.98 23.99
C HIS A 11 -48.69 10.53 24.37
N PRO A 12 -49.43 9.85 25.27
CA PRO A 12 -49.12 8.49 25.72
C PRO A 12 -49.00 7.46 24.57
N SER A 13 -49.68 7.71 23.45
CA SER A 13 -49.58 6.86 22.25
C SER A 13 -48.22 6.90 21.57
N TYR A 14 -47.43 7.98 21.73
CA TYR A 14 -46.07 8.06 21.21
C TYR A 14 -45.13 7.09 21.94
N PHE A 15 -45.31 6.94 23.26
CA PHE A 15 -44.57 5.97 24.06
C PHE A 15 -44.99 4.53 23.76
N LEU A 16 -46.30 4.27 23.59
CA LEU A 16 -46.81 2.96 23.16
C LEU A 16 -46.29 2.57 21.77
N PHE A 17 -46.22 3.51 20.83
CA PHE A 17 -45.69 3.26 19.48
C PHE A 17 -44.21 2.79 19.53
N TRP A 18 -43.37 3.44 20.34
CA TRP A 18 -41.97 3.03 20.51
C TRP A 18 -41.78 1.77 21.36
N PHE A 19 -42.67 1.52 22.32
CA PHE A 19 -42.66 0.28 23.11
C PHE A 19 -42.98 -0.95 22.25
N PHE A 20 -43.93 -0.85 21.32
CA PHE A 20 -44.25 -1.92 20.37
C PHE A 20 -43.22 -2.04 19.23
N ALA A 21 -42.63 -0.92 18.76
CA ALA A 21 -41.52 -0.96 17.81
C ALA A 21 -40.26 -1.62 18.41
N GLY A 22 -40.01 -1.45 19.71
CA GLY A 22 -38.93 -2.10 20.44
C GLY A 22 -39.16 -3.59 20.69
N LEU A 23 -40.40 -4.00 20.99
CA LEU A 23 -40.74 -5.42 21.21
C LEU A 23 -40.75 -6.23 19.90
N GLY A 24 -41.14 -5.65 18.77
CA GLY A 24 -41.04 -6.32 17.46
C GLY A 24 -39.61 -6.61 17.01
N ALA A 25 -38.63 -5.80 17.45
CA ALA A 25 -37.21 -6.01 17.16
C ALA A 25 -36.56 -7.04 18.09
N TRP A 26 -37.16 -7.34 19.25
CA TRP A 26 -36.65 -8.33 20.21
C TRP A 26 -37.13 -9.76 19.88
N SER A 27 -38.30 -9.91 19.24
CA SER A 27 -38.87 -11.21 18.84
C SER A 27 -38.20 -11.86 17.62
N PHE A 28 -37.28 -11.17 16.94
CA PHE A 28 -36.52 -11.71 15.80
C PHE A 28 -35.09 -12.17 16.16
N SER A 29 -34.70 -12.15 17.45
CA SER A 29 -33.33 -12.49 17.87
C SER A 29 -33.17 -13.75 18.73
N PHE A 30 -34.21 -14.58 18.89
CA PHE A 30 -34.05 -15.89 19.54
C PHE A 30 -34.88 -16.96 18.83
N ASN A 31 -34.29 -17.57 17.82
CA ASN A 31 -34.44 -18.97 17.44
C ASN A 31 -33.43 -19.29 16.32
N SER A 32 -32.21 -19.65 16.70
CA SER A 32 -31.34 -20.45 15.83
C SER A 32 -31.03 -21.76 16.57
N PRO A 33 -31.30 -22.93 15.96
CA PRO A 33 -30.93 -24.22 16.53
C PRO A 33 -29.41 -24.34 16.67
N SER A 34 -28.99 -25.04 17.70
CA SER A 34 -27.67 -25.64 17.83
C SER A 34 -27.50 -26.75 16.80
N GLU A 35 -26.47 -26.70 15.97
CA GLU A 35 -25.97 -27.82 15.16
C GLU A 35 -24.60 -27.37 14.59
N THR A 36 -23.44 -27.97 14.89
CA THR A 36 -22.96 -29.29 14.40
C THR A 36 -23.54 -29.65 13.03
N ASP A 37 -22.66 -29.88 12.06
CA ASP A 37 -22.96 -30.30 10.67
C ASP A 37 -23.41 -29.22 9.68
N VAL A 38 -22.43 -28.55 9.06
CA VAL A 38 -22.49 -28.18 7.64
C VAL A 38 -21.10 -28.35 7.02
N GLN A 39 -20.72 -29.61 6.79
CA GLN A 39 -19.95 -29.97 5.59
C GLN A 39 -20.93 -30.08 4.42
N GLN A 40 -20.42 -29.81 3.20
CA GLN A 40 -21.06 -30.07 1.91
C GLN A 40 -22.28 -29.21 1.55
N TYR A 41 -22.07 -28.19 0.69
CA TYR A 41 -22.91 -27.93 -0.51
C TYR A 41 -22.25 -26.82 -1.37
N SER A 42 -21.31 -27.20 -2.23
CA SER A 42 -21.03 -26.45 -3.46
C SER A 42 -20.32 -27.33 -4.50
N ALA A 43 -20.98 -28.38 -4.97
CA ALA A 43 -20.72 -29.02 -6.28
C ALA A 43 -21.67 -30.22 -6.48
N SER A 44 -22.87 -30.00 -7.01
CA SER A 44 -23.66 -31.09 -7.60
C SER A 44 -24.82 -30.58 -8.47
N SER A 45 -24.48 -30.12 -9.67
CA SER A 45 -25.31 -30.44 -10.83
C SER A 45 -24.39 -30.63 -12.02
N PHE A 46 -24.28 -31.91 -12.45
CA PHE A 46 -23.65 -32.48 -13.64
C PHE A 46 -22.72 -33.66 -13.29
N ALA A 47 -23.33 -34.84 -13.09
CA ALA A 47 -22.86 -36.13 -13.60
C ALA A 47 -23.63 -37.26 -12.88
N LYS A 48 -24.66 -37.79 -13.55
CA LYS A 48 -25.17 -39.14 -13.29
C LYS A 48 -24.27 -40.10 -14.08
N ASN A 49 -23.55 -41.01 -13.42
CA ASN A 49 -23.80 -42.45 -13.54
C ASN A 49 -22.89 -43.32 -12.64
N LYS A 50 -23.44 -44.48 -12.30
CA LYS A 50 -23.04 -45.47 -11.29
C LYS A 50 -21.80 -46.31 -11.68
N ASN A 51 -20.97 -46.71 -10.70
CA ASN A 51 -20.85 -48.11 -10.21
C ASN A 51 -19.73 -48.30 -9.14
N ILE A 52 -20.17 -48.57 -7.90
CA ILE A 52 -19.82 -49.65 -6.95
C ILE A 52 -18.33 -50.08 -6.68
N VAL A 53 -17.79 -49.68 -5.50
CA VAL A 53 -17.19 -50.43 -4.32
C VAL A 53 -15.92 -51.33 -4.52
N PRO A 54 -14.99 -51.59 -3.52
CA PRO A 54 -14.50 -50.87 -2.31
C PRO A 54 -12.94 -50.88 -2.07
N PHE A 55 -12.51 -50.16 -1.00
CA PHE A 55 -11.40 -50.43 -0.04
C PHE A 55 -9.95 -50.67 -0.53
N VAL A 56 -9.00 -49.79 -0.14
CA VAL A 56 -7.72 -50.08 0.56
C VAL A 56 -7.29 -48.84 1.37
N SER A 57 -6.53 -49.12 2.44
CA SER A 57 -6.13 -48.40 3.65
C SER A 57 -5.31 -47.10 3.55
N GLU A 58 -5.32 -46.43 4.70
CA GLU A 58 -4.45 -45.39 5.26
C GLU A 58 -3.00 -45.36 4.76
N ASP A 59 -2.63 -44.29 4.07
CA ASP A 59 -1.45 -43.44 4.31
C ASP A 59 -1.51 -42.22 3.36
N GLU A 60 -0.96 -41.08 3.78
CA GLU A 60 -0.89 -39.75 3.12
C GLU A 60 -2.07 -38.77 3.31
N VAL A 61 -1.86 -37.77 4.19
CA VAL A 61 -2.54 -36.46 4.10
C VAL A 61 -1.52 -35.33 4.31
N MET A 62 -0.84 -34.96 3.23
CA MET A 62 -0.47 -33.56 2.94
C MET A 62 -1.26 -33.15 1.70
N GLY A 63 -2.59 -33.02 1.86
CA GLY A 63 -3.50 -32.61 0.79
C GLY A 63 -3.44 -31.11 0.58
N GLY A 64 -2.73 -30.68 -0.46
CA GLY A 64 -2.89 -29.35 -1.04
C GLY A 64 -4.31 -29.20 -1.58
N VAL A 65 -4.96 -28.09 -1.23
CA VAL A 65 -6.18 -27.64 -1.90
C VAL A 65 -5.80 -27.30 -3.35
N PRO A 66 -6.38 -27.94 -4.38
CA PRO A 66 -6.19 -27.49 -5.75
C PRO A 66 -6.84 -26.12 -5.89
N LEU A 67 -6.04 -25.09 -6.13
CA LEU A 67 -6.56 -23.80 -6.58
C LEU A 67 -7.21 -24.01 -7.96
N PRO A 68 -8.35 -23.37 -8.24
CA PRO A 68 -8.96 -23.41 -9.57
C PRO A 68 -7.93 -22.93 -10.60
N SER A 69 -7.71 -23.72 -11.65
CA SER A 69 -6.73 -23.43 -12.68
C SER A 69 -7.05 -22.10 -13.37
N THR A 70 -6.18 -21.10 -13.20
CA THR A 70 -6.23 -19.81 -13.89
C THR A 70 -5.95 -19.93 -15.40
N ALA A 71 -5.54 -21.13 -15.86
CA ALA A 71 -5.23 -21.40 -17.26
C ALA A 71 -6.41 -21.09 -18.21
N ALA A 72 -7.66 -21.28 -17.77
CA ALA A 72 -8.84 -21.00 -18.61
C ALA A 72 -9.13 -19.50 -18.73
N GLU A 73 -8.91 -18.71 -17.68
CA GLU A 73 -9.08 -17.24 -17.74
C GLU A 73 -7.92 -16.57 -18.48
N ASP A 74 -6.70 -17.11 -18.33
CA ASP A 74 -5.53 -16.67 -19.09
C ASP A 74 -5.65 -17.02 -20.58
N GLU A 75 -6.15 -18.20 -20.95
CA GLU A 75 -6.44 -18.56 -22.36
C GLU A 75 -7.50 -17.65 -22.97
N ILE A 76 -8.61 -17.39 -22.26
CA ILE A 76 -9.66 -16.50 -22.76
C ILE A 76 -9.11 -15.10 -22.99
N PHE A 77 -8.27 -14.59 -22.08
CA PHE A 77 -7.63 -13.27 -22.23
C PHE A 77 -6.62 -13.22 -23.38
N TYR A 78 -5.78 -14.23 -23.54
CA TYR A 78 -4.84 -14.32 -24.66
C TYR A 78 -5.57 -14.42 -26.01
N ASP A 79 -6.67 -15.15 -26.05
CA ASP A 79 -7.49 -15.31 -27.25
C ASP A 79 -8.28 -14.02 -27.59
N GLU A 80 -8.73 -13.26 -26.58
CA GLU A 80 -9.33 -11.92 -26.74
C GLU A 80 -8.30 -10.88 -27.23
N MET A 81 -7.08 -10.91 -26.67
CA MET A 81 -5.97 -10.04 -27.09
C MET A 81 -5.52 -10.35 -28.52
N LYS A 82 -5.43 -11.63 -28.88
CA LYS A 82 -5.09 -12.06 -30.24
C LYS A 82 -6.19 -11.68 -31.23
N LYS A 83 -7.47 -11.76 -30.85
CA LYS A 83 -8.61 -11.25 -31.63
C LYS A 83 -8.56 -9.74 -31.82
N LEU A 84 -8.18 -8.98 -30.79
CA LEU A 84 -8.00 -7.52 -30.89
C LEU A 84 -6.79 -7.14 -31.75
N GLU A 85 -5.66 -7.87 -31.65
CA GLU A 85 -4.49 -7.66 -32.52
C GLU A 85 -4.82 -7.99 -34.00
N THR A 86 -5.54 -9.09 -34.25
CA THR A 86 -5.99 -9.48 -35.60
C THR A 86 -7.05 -8.50 -36.15
N ALA A 87 -7.91 -7.95 -35.29
CA ALA A 87 -8.85 -6.89 -35.65
C ALA A 87 -8.11 -5.60 -36.00
N ASN A 88 -7.01 -5.28 -35.31
CA ASN A 88 -6.17 -4.10 -35.57
C ASN A 88 -5.37 -4.25 -36.87
N GLU A 89 -4.96 -5.46 -37.25
CA GLU A 89 -4.38 -5.75 -38.57
C GLU A 89 -5.43 -5.63 -39.69
N LYS A 90 -6.68 -6.08 -39.46
CA LYS A 90 -7.80 -5.92 -40.43
C LYS A 90 -8.33 -4.48 -40.54
N LEU A 91 -8.11 -3.64 -39.52
CA LEU A 91 -8.46 -2.22 -39.49
C LEU A 91 -7.54 -1.32 -40.33
N THR A 92 -6.58 -1.89 -41.06
CA THR A 92 -5.69 -1.11 -41.94
C THR A 92 -6.20 -0.94 -43.38
N LEU A 93 -7.38 -1.46 -43.76
CA LEU A 93 -7.84 -1.31 -45.15
C LEU A 93 -9.36 -1.25 -45.42
N ALA A 94 -10.23 -1.22 -44.41
CA ALA A 94 -11.66 -0.98 -44.63
C ALA A 94 -12.26 -0.20 -43.45
N ASP A 95 -13.06 0.81 -43.78
CA ASP A 95 -13.66 1.82 -42.90
C ASP A 95 -12.71 2.94 -42.47
N SER A 96 -12.09 3.59 -43.45
CA SER A 96 -11.83 5.03 -43.34
C SER A 96 -13.18 5.72 -43.21
N TYR A 97 -13.51 6.17 -42.00
CA TYR A 97 -14.53 7.20 -41.81
C TYR A 97 -14.03 8.42 -42.58
N GLU A 98 -14.56 8.66 -43.78
CA GLU A 98 -14.26 9.88 -44.53
C GLU A 98 -14.88 11.04 -43.74
N VAL A 99 -14.00 11.78 -43.07
CA VAL A 99 -14.33 13.03 -42.39
C VAL A 99 -14.93 13.95 -43.45
N THR A 100 -16.18 14.38 -43.24
CA THR A 100 -16.82 15.24 -44.22
C THR A 100 -16.06 16.58 -44.28
N PRO A 101 -16.04 17.29 -45.42
CA PRO A 101 -15.45 18.62 -45.50
C PRO A 101 -15.99 19.59 -44.43
N GLU A 102 -17.26 19.43 -44.03
CA GLU A 102 -17.88 20.19 -42.91
C GLU A 102 -17.30 19.80 -41.55
N GLU A 103 -17.03 18.53 -41.28
CA GLU A 103 -16.32 18.11 -40.07
C GLU A 103 -14.89 18.65 -40.07
N ILE A 104 -14.19 18.66 -41.20
CA ILE A 104 -12.83 19.24 -41.32
C ILE A 104 -12.86 20.76 -41.05
N GLU A 105 -13.85 21.48 -41.58
CA GLU A 105 -13.99 22.93 -41.38
C GLU A 105 -14.37 23.28 -39.94
N ASP A 106 -15.23 22.49 -39.28
CA ASP A 106 -15.53 22.62 -37.86
C ASP A 106 -14.31 22.28 -36.97
N TYR A 107 -13.51 21.28 -37.35
CA TYR A 107 -12.25 20.94 -36.67
C TYR A 107 -11.17 22.02 -36.85
N GLN A 108 -11.08 22.66 -38.02
CA GLN A 108 -10.16 23.77 -38.28
C GLN A 108 -10.56 25.02 -37.47
N LYS A 109 -11.85 25.37 -37.42
CA LYS A 109 -12.35 26.46 -36.56
C LYS A 109 -12.14 26.22 -35.06
N LEU A 110 -12.12 24.96 -34.62
CA LEU A 110 -11.83 24.57 -33.23
C LEU A 110 -10.32 24.53 -32.90
N THR A 111 -9.43 24.49 -33.90
CA THR A 111 -7.98 24.35 -33.70
C THR A 111 -7.19 25.65 -33.94
N GLU A 112 -7.82 26.70 -34.47
CA GLU A 112 -7.23 28.05 -34.56
C GLU A 112 -7.10 28.76 -33.20
N GLY A 113 -7.64 28.18 -32.13
CA GLY A 113 -7.37 28.55 -30.74
C GLY A 113 -6.41 27.56 -30.06
N THR A 114 -5.15 27.50 -30.49
CA THR A 114 -4.11 26.73 -29.81
C THR A 114 -3.87 27.28 -28.41
N LEU A 115 -4.46 26.64 -27.40
CA LEU A 115 -3.85 26.57 -26.07
C LEU A 115 -2.78 25.48 -26.13
N ASP A 116 -1.64 25.87 -26.69
CA ASP A 116 -0.38 25.19 -26.46
C ASP A 116 -0.10 25.36 -24.96
N VAL A 117 -0.38 24.33 -24.16
CA VAL A 117 0.09 24.33 -22.77
C VAL A 117 1.59 24.17 -22.90
N ASP A 118 2.28 25.31 -22.93
CA ASP A 118 3.74 25.37 -23.04
C ASP A 118 4.31 24.41 -22.00
N ARG A 119 5.11 23.46 -22.47
CA ARG A 119 5.83 22.51 -21.64
C ARG A 119 6.64 23.25 -20.56
N ASN A 120 7.07 24.48 -20.84
CA ASN A 120 7.73 25.38 -19.90
C ASN A 120 6.78 25.94 -18.81
N ASP A 121 5.48 26.11 -19.09
CA ASP A 121 4.50 26.56 -18.09
C ASP A 121 4.13 25.43 -17.13
N LEU A 122 4.01 24.19 -17.63
CA LEU A 122 3.87 23.01 -16.77
C LEU A 122 5.13 22.82 -15.93
N GLN A 123 6.32 23.00 -16.52
CA GLN A 123 7.59 22.89 -15.81
C GLN A 123 7.78 24.01 -14.78
N LYS A 124 7.48 25.27 -15.11
CA LYS A 124 7.47 26.40 -14.14
C LYS A 124 6.43 26.20 -13.03
N TYR A 125 5.26 25.63 -13.36
CA TYR A 125 4.23 25.32 -12.36
C TYR A 125 4.70 24.21 -11.40
N LEU A 126 5.41 23.19 -11.90
CA LEU A 126 6.01 22.13 -11.09
C LEU A 126 7.21 22.65 -10.27
N GLU A 127 8.06 23.51 -10.82
CA GLU A 127 9.20 24.14 -10.14
C GLU A 127 8.75 25.10 -9.02
N LYS A 128 7.71 25.91 -9.25
CA LYS A 128 7.15 26.83 -8.25
C LYS A 128 6.41 26.11 -7.12
N LYS A 129 6.03 24.84 -7.29
CA LYS A 129 5.31 24.01 -6.30
C LYS A 129 6.16 22.98 -5.58
N ARG A 130 7.40 22.75 -6.02
CA ARG A 130 8.36 22.00 -5.20
C ARG A 130 8.65 22.83 -3.97
N PHE A 131 8.39 22.26 -2.81
CA PHE A 131 8.81 22.83 -1.55
C PHE A 131 10.33 23.04 -1.65
N ASN A 132 10.77 24.30 -1.72
CA ASN A 132 12.18 24.57 -1.92
C ASN A 132 12.91 24.35 -0.60
N PHE A 133 13.23 23.10 -0.31
CA PHE A 133 14.03 22.72 0.84
C PHE A 133 15.44 23.31 0.75
N GLU A 134 15.89 23.87 -0.37
CA GLU A 134 17.25 24.44 -0.48
C GLU A 134 17.55 25.56 0.54
N ASN A 135 16.55 26.08 1.25
CA ASN A 135 16.68 27.12 2.28
C ASN A 135 15.99 26.78 3.62
N VAL A 136 16.04 25.53 4.11
CA VAL A 136 15.60 25.24 5.48
C VAL A 136 16.61 25.86 6.46
N SER A 137 16.14 26.75 7.35
CA SER A 137 17.01 27.32 8.39
C SER A 137 17.44 26.25 9.40
N GLU A 138 18.56 26.46 10.10
CA GLU A 138 18.98 25.55 11.17
C GLU A 138 17.92 25.44 12.28
N GLU A 139 17.17 26.51 12.53
CA GLU A 139 16.05 26.54 13.48
C GLU A 139 14.89 25.65 13.01
N ASP A 140 14.49 25.74 11.74
CA ASP A 140 13.46 24.87 11.16
C ASP A 140 13.88 23.40 11.19
N LEU A 141 15.14 23.11 10.88
CA LEU A 141 15.68 21.75 10.94
C LEU A 141 15.65 21.22 12.38
N ASN A 142 16.08 22.03 13.35
CA ASN A 142 16.06 21.69 14.76
C ASN A 142 14.63 21.46 15.26
N TYR A 143 13.65 22.25 14.80
CA TYR A 143 12.24 22.01 15.09
C TYR A 143 11.77 20.67 14.52
N LEU A 144 12.10 20.35 13.27
CA LEU A 144 11.66 19.11 12.63
C LEU A 144 12.22 17.85 13.32
N VAL A 145 13.42 17.89 13.89
CA VAL A 145 14.04 16.72 14.53
C VAL A 145 13.83 16.65 16.05
N THR A 146 13.31 17.73 16.66
CA THR A 146 13.09 17.81 18.11
C THR A 146 11.65 17.41 18.46
N PRO A 147 11.44 16.48 19.40
CA PRO A 147 10.11 16.19 19.92
C PRO A 147 9.50 17.42 20.62
N GLU A 148 8.19 17.61 20.46
CA GLU A 148 7.43 18.70 21.10
C GLU A 148 7.35 18.50 22.63
N ASP A 149 7.29 19.61 23.38
CA ASP A 149 6.94 19.57 24.81
C ASP A 149 5.41 19.38 24.97
N PRO A 150 4.94 18.29 25.61
CA PRO A 150 3.53 18.10 25.88
C PRO A 150 2.84 19.31 26.54
N LYS A 151 3.54 20.07 27.39
CA LYS A 151 2.95 21.24 28.06
C LYS A 151 2.53 22.34 27.07
N GLN A 152 3.15 22.40 25.90
CA GLN A 152 2.88 23.39 24.86
C GLN A 152 1.80 22.95 23.85
N CYS A 153 1.54 21.65 23.76
CA CYS A 153 0.62 21.06 22.77
C CYS A 153 -0.87 21.23 23.10
N GLY A 154 -1.23 21.51 24.35
CA GLY A 154 -2.62 21.57 24.82
C GLY A 154 -3.33 20.21 24.89
N ASP A 155 -4.42 20.15 25.65
CA ASP A 155 -5.09 18.88 26.00
C ASP A 155 -5.62 18.09 24.80
N THR A 156 -6.03 18.78 23.74
CA THR A 156 -6.62 18.14 22.56
C THR A 156 -5.61 17.32 21.75
N ARG A 157 -4.34 17.73 21.75
CA ARG A 157 -3.21 17.05 21.06
C ARG A 157 -2.52 16.02 21.96
N ASN A 158 -2.59 16.20 23.27
CA ASN A 158 -1.92 15.37 24.27
C ASN A 158 -2.61 14.04 24.61
N TYR A 159 -3.71 13.68 23.96
CA TYR A 159 -4.44 12.47 24.35
C TYR A 159 -3.61 11.18 24.17
N ILE A 160 -2.72 11.14 23.16
CA ILE A 160 -1.79 10.01 22.96
C ILE A 160 -0.76 9.99 24.10
N GLU A 161 -0.15 11.13 24.39
CA GLU A 161 0.80 11.27 25.49
C GLU A 161 0.23 10.81 26.82
N LYS A 162 -1.00 11.24 27.14
CA LYS A 162 -1.72 10.80 28.35
C LYS A 162 -1.92 9.28 28.39
N GLY A 163 -2.23 8.67 27.24
CA GLY A 163 -2.37 7.22 27.13
C GLY A 163 -1.05 6.45 27.29
N LEU A 164 0.05 7.00 26.80
CA LEU A 164 1.39 6.41 26.91
C LEU A 164 1.94 6.50 28.34
N VAL A 165 1.95 7.71 28.91
CA VAL A 165 2.49 7.98 30.26
C VAL A 165 1.61 7.40 31.35
N GLY A 166 0.29 7.35 31.13
CA GLY A 166 -0.67 6.80 32.08
C GLY A 166 -0.62 5.27 32.20
N ASN A 167 0.17 4.58 31.38
CA ASN A 167 0.28 3.12 31.40
C ASN A 167 1.68 2.66 31.87
N PRO A 168 1.84 2.22 33.13
CA PRO A 168 3.13 1.79 33.67
C PRO A 168 3.81 0.66 32.88
N ARG A 169 3.02 -0.13 32.14
CA ARG A 169 3.53 -1.23 31.32
C ARG A 169 4.26 -0.74 30.05
N LEU A 170 4.15 0.54 29.71
CA LEU A 170 4.82 1.16 28.57
C LEU A 170 6.10 1.90 28.93
N THR A 171 6.47 1.96 30.21
CA THR A 171 7.64 2.72 30.70
C THR A 171 8.92 2.37 29.94
N ASP A 172 9.17 1.08 29.68
CA ASP A 172 10.35 0.64 28.93
C ASP A 172 10.34 1.13 27.47
N TRP A 173 9.16 1.26 26.87
CA TRP A 173 9.01 1.72 25.49
C TRP A 173 9.08 3.23 25.38
N THR A 174 8.51 3.97 26.33
CA THR A 174 8.55 5.43 26.35
C THR A 174 9.89 5.99 26.82
N SER A 175 10.69 5.16 27.50
CA SER A 175 12.03 5.52 27.93
C SER A 175 13.01 5.63 26.76
N GLU A 176 13.92 6.59 26.91
CA GLU A 176 15.04 6.76 26.00
C GLU A 176 16.04 5.61 26.20
N ARG A 177 16.45 4.97 25.10
CA ARG A 177 17.49 3.93 25.14
C ARG A 177 18.85 4.55 25.40
N ALA A 178 19.65 3.86 26.20
CA ALA A 178 21.06 4.20 26.42
C ALA A 178 21.88 4.22 25.12
N GLN A 179 21.54 3.34 24.17
CA GLN A 179 22.20 3.27 22.87
C GLN A 179 21.17 3.34 21.73
N GLU A 180 21.38 4.28 20.81
CA GLU A 180 20.62 4.32 19.56
C GLU A 180 21.07 3.23 18.58
N SER A 181 20.13 2.74 17.77
CA SER A 181 20.42 1.85 16.67
C SER A 181 21.33 2.54 15.65
N LYS A 182 22.43 1.86 15.29
CA LYS A 182 23.32 2.29 14.22
C LYS A 182 22.64 2.35 12.84
N LYS A 183 21.51 1.63 12.67
CA LYS A 183 20.77 1.55 11.40
C LYS A 183 19.75 2.67 11.21
N LEU A 184 19.16 3.13 12.31
CA LEU A 184 18.16 4.20 12.30
C LEU A 184 18.26 5.00 13.61
N PRO A 185 18.62 6.28 13.52
CA PRO A 185 18.58 7.23 14.62
C PRO A 185 17.17 7.62 15.04
N ARG A 186 16.99 8.04 16.29
CA ARG A 186 15.68 8.45 16.80
C ARG A 186 15.16 9.72 16.13
N LYS A 187 16.07 10.66 15.85
CA LYS A 187 15.76 11.92 15.17
C LYS A 187 15.06 11.71 13.82
N CYS A 188 15.29 10.57 13.14
CA CYS A 188 14.57 10.25 11.90
C CYS A 188 13.06 10.04 12.14
N ILE A 189 12.67 9.42 13.26
CA ILE A 189 11.26 9.21 13.60
C ILE A 189 10.59 10.55 13.94
N ALA A 190 11.24 11.39 14.73
CA ALA A 190 10.76 12.75 15.03
C ALA A 190 10.59 13.57 13.74
N PHE A 191 11.60 13.56 12.86
CA PHE A 191 11.54 14.21 11.55
C PHE A 191 10.33 13.76 10.73
N VAL A 192 10.14 12.44 10.58
CA VAL A 192 9.03 11.89 9.80
C VAL A 192 7.69 12.30 10.39
N MET A 193 7.54 12.25 11.73
CA MET A 193 6.33 12.67 12.42
C MET A 193 6.05 14.17 12.25
N ASN A 194 7.06 15.03 12.45
CA ASN A 194 6.90 16.48 12.40
C ASN A 194 6.68 17.00 10.97
N SER A 195 7.31 16.40 9.96
CA SER A 195 7.18 16.80 8.55
C SER A 195 5.88 16.32 7.90
N PHE A 196 5.31 15.20 8.36
CA PHE A 196 4.14 14.59 7.72
C PHE A 196 2.89 15.49 7.66
N PRO A 197 2.48 16.20 8.73
CA PRO A 197 1.33 17.11 8.70
C PRO A 197 1.54 18.33 7.78
N GLU A 198 2.75 18.89 7.76
CA GLU A 198 3.05 20.06 6.92
C GLU A 198 2.95 19.74 5.45
N ILE A 199 3.42 18.56 5.06
CA ILE A 199 3.41 18.15 3.67
C ILE A 199 2.01 17.67 3.26
N THR A 200 1.32 16.92 4.11
CA THR A 200 -0.07 16.54 3.83
C THR A 200 -0.97 17.75 3.72
N SER A 201 -0.81 18.78 4.55
CA SER A 201 -1.61 20.02 4.46
C SER A 201 -1.30 20.86 3.22
N LYS A 202 -0.02 21.00 2.83
CA LYS A 202 0.36 21.72 1.60
C LYS A 202 0.02 20.94 0.32
N GLN A 203 0.20 19.62 0.28
CA GLN A 203 -0.23 18.78 -0.84
C GLN A 203 -1.77 18.67 -0.92
N ALA A 204 -2.48 18.64 0.21
CA ALA A 204 -3.94 18.71 0.23
C ALA A 204 -4.48 20.07 -0.24
N ALA A 205 -3.75 21.17 0.05
CA ALA A 205 -4.07 22.49 -0.49
C ALA A 205 -3.83 22.59 -2.01
N ILE A 206 -2.87 21.82 -2.53
CA ILE A 206 -2.54 21.77 -3.97
C ILE A 206 -3.49 20.84 -4.75
N SER A 207 -3.97 19.75 -4.13
CA SER A 207 -4.97 18.84 -4.71
C SER A 207 -6.39 19.38 -4.46
N TYR A 208 -6.75 20.40 -5.23
CA TYR A 208 -8.07 21.05 -5.25
C TYR A 208 -9.22 20.05 -4.98
N LYS A 209 -9.93 20.26 -3.86
CA LYS A 209 -11.15 19.54 -3.41
C LYS A 209 -11.02 18.08 -2.95
N SER A 210 -9.85 17.45 -3.03
CA SER A 210 -9.65 16.13 -2.42
C SER A 210 -9.25 16.30 -0.97
N ARG A 211 -10.24 16.23 -0.05
CA ARG A 211 -9.99 16.01 1.39
C ARG A 211 -8.87 14.98 1.51
N SER A 212 -7.72 15.33 2.08
CA SER A 212 -6.70 14.32 2.39
C SER A 212 -7.41 13.22 3.18
N SER A 213 -7.46 12.02 2.62
CA SER A 213 -8.25 10.90 3.17
C SER A 213 -7.72 10.43 4.52
N GLN A 214 -6.48 10.79 4.86
CA GLN A 214 -5.89 10.52 6.15
C GLN A 214 -6.38 11.55 7.16
N THR A 215 -7.10 11.02 8.13
CA THR A 215 -7.61 11.74 9.29
C THR A 215 -7.00 11.14 10.53
N PHE A 216 -6.76 11.97 11.53
CA PHE A 216 -6.39 11.48 12.85
C PHE A 216 -7.65 11.04 13.59
N ALA A 217 -7.61 9.85 14.17
CA ALA A 217 -8.75 9.28 14.90
C ALA A 217 -8.48 9.20 16.40
N LYS A 218 -9.55 9.24 17.18
CA LYS A 218 -9.57 8.96 18.62
C LYS A 218 -10.31 7.66 18.87
N CYS A 219 -9.99 7.03 19.99
CA CYS A 219 -10.59 5.77 20.41
C CYS A 219 -11.30 5.95 21.74
N PRO A 220 -12.53 6.49 21.71
CA PRO A 220 -13.23 6.91 22.94
C PRO A 220 -13.59 5.73 23.85
N ARG A 221 -13.71 4.52 23.28
CA ARG A 221 -14.02 3.28 24.01
C ARG A 221 -12.79 2.38 24.19
N GLY A 222 -11.57 2.95 24.12
CA GLY A 222 -10.33 2.19 24.16
C GLY A 222 -10.15 1.29 22.95
N SER A 223 -9.44 0.16 23.12
CA SER A 223 -9.00 -0.70 22.01
C SER A 223 -10.08 -1.60 21.41
N SER A 224 -11.22 -1.79 22.08
CA SER A 224 -12.32 -2.64 21.58
C SER A 224 -13.32 -1.90 20.69
N GLY A 225 -13.21 -0.57 20.58
CA GLY A 225 -14.19 0.26 19.89
C GLY A 225 -13.86 0.60 18.44
N GLY A 226 -14.82 1.27 17.80
CA GLY A 226 -14.61 1.92 16.52
C GLY A 226 -13.90 3.27 16.71
N PRO A 227 -13.03 3.67 15.78
CA PRO A 227 -12.42 4.99 15.82
C PRO A 227 -13.49 6.05 15.61
N ALA A 228 -13.42 7.12 16.40
CA ALA A 228 -14.12 8.36 16.16
C ALA A 228 -13.15 9.33 15.51
N LEU A 229 -13.53 9.91 14.37
CA LEU A 229 -12.74 10.98 13.76
C LEU A 229 -12.53 12.10 14.78
N ALA A 230 -11.29 12.58 14.91
CA ALA A 230 -10.91 13.56 15.92
C ALA A 230 -11.39 14.97 15.54
N GLY A 231 -12.71 15.18 15.40
CA GLY A 231 -13.35 16.45 15.07
C GLY A 231 -14.25 16.35 13.83
N SER A 232 -15.46 16.90 13.93
CA SER A 232 -16.24 17.27 12.75
C SER A 232 -15.58 18.50 12.11
N GLN A 233 -15.80 18.73 10.83
CA GLN A 233 -15.14 19.71 9.94
C GLN A 233 -15.04 21.18 10.43
N ARG A 234 -15.56 21.53 11.62
CA ARG A 234 -15.50 22.87 12.21
C ARG A 234 -14.39 23.09 13.23
N THR A 235 -13.87 22.05 13.87
CA THR A 235 -12.67 22.16 14.71
C THR A 235 -11.52 21.57 13.93
N LYS A 236 -10.52 22.38 13.58
CA LYS A 236 -9.26 21.95 12.95
C LYS A 236 -8.78 20.67 13.67
N ASN A 237 -8.89 19.50 13.04
CA ASN A 237 -8.49 18.22 13.63
C ASN A 237 -7.02 18.34 14.05
N PRO A 238 -6.70 18.42 15.35
CA PRO A 238 -5.36 18.77 15.74
C PRO A 238 -4.53 17.49 15.65
N VAL A 239 -3.50 17.55 14.81
CA VAL A 239 -2.41 16.57 14.75
C VAL A 239 -1.98 16.26 16.18
N PRO A 240 -1.81 14.99 16.58
CA PRO A 240 -1.31 14.68 17.92
C PRO A 240 0.00 15.39 18.24
N CYS A 241 0.28 15.57 19.53
CA CYS A 241 1.57 16.07 19.97
C CYS A 241 2.65 15.03 19.66
N VAL A 242 3.71 15.41 18.94
CA VAL A 242 4.89 14.58 18.68
C VAL A 242 5.82 14.65 19.90
N SER A 243 5.33 14.12 21.03
CA SER A 243 6.04 14.18 22.29
C SER A 243 7.27 13.26 22.32
N LYS A 244 8.20 13.54 23.24
CA LYS A 244 9.37 12.66 23.48
C LYS A 244 8.96 11.20 23.75
N ASN A 245 7.92 10.97 24.53
CA ASN A 245 7.46 9.61 24.86
C ASN A 245 6.85 8.90 23.65
N LEU A 246 6.09 9.60 22.81
CA LEU A 246 5.56 9.03 21.57
C LEU A 246 6.68 8.68 20.58
N VAL A 247 7.65 9.58 20.40
CA VAL A 247 8.82 9.34 19.55
C VAL A 247 9.63 8.16 20.07
N ASN A 248 9.91 8.10 21.38
CA ASN A 248 10.63 6.98 22.00
C ASN A 248 9.89 5.66 21.85
N ALA A 249 8.59 5.61 22.16
CA ALA A 249 7.78 4.41 22.02
C ALA A 249 7.81 3.88 20.59
N THR A 250 7.64 4.78 19.62
CA THR A 250 7.62 4.44 18.19
C THR A 250 8.99 3.97 17.72
N TYR A 251 10.03 4.72 18.06
CA TYR A 251 11.41 4.39 17.72
C TYR A 251 11.82 3.03 18.27
N ASN A 252 11.57 2.81 19.55
CA ASN A 252 11.91 1.57 20.22
C ASN A 252 11.17 0.41 19.54
N ALA A 253 9.85 0.52 19.35
CA ALA A 253 9.05 -0.52 18.71
C ALA A 253 9.51 -0.82 17.28
N PHE A 254 9.76 0.23 16.50
CA PHE A 254 10.25 0.11 15.13
C PHE A 254 11.60 -0.60 15.08
N THR A 255 12.59 -0.11 15.82
CA THR A 255 13.93 -0.69 15.82
C THR A 255 13.93 -2.14 16.31
N ASP A 256 13.12 -2.49 17.31
CA ASP A 256 13.05 -3.87 17.81
C ASP A 256 12.39 -4.81 16.83
N VAL A 257 11.24 -4.44 16.24
CA VAL A 257 10.57 -5.29 15.26
C VAL A 257 11.46 -5.47 14.04
N MET A 258 12.06 -4.40 13.52
CA MET A 258 12.96 -4.48 12.37
C MET A 258 14.18 -5.36 12.66
N THR A 259 14.83 -5.18 13.82
CA THR A 259 16.01 -5.98 14.20
C THR A 259 15.63 -7.44 14.44
N CYS A 260 14.56 -7.70 15.19
CA CYS A 260 14.11 -9.05 15.51
C CYS A 260 13.75 -9.82 14.24
N LEU A 261 12.96 -9.19 13.36
CA LEU A 261 12.56 -9.79 12.11
C LEU A 261 13.61 -9.58 11.02
N LYS A 262 14.85 -9.15 11.28
CA LYS A 262 15.92 -8.95 10.27
C LYS A 262 15.54 -8.08 9.06
N ILE A 263 14.60 -7.15 9.21
CA ILE A 263 14.19 -6.22 8.15
C ILE A 263 15.09 -4.98 8.23
N GLU A 264 15.57 -4.49 7.09
CA GLU A 264 16.34 -3.26 7.06
C GLU A 264 15.40 -2.05 7.27
N PRO A 265 15.55 -1.25 8.35
CA PRO A 265 14.62 -0.17 8.67
C PRO A 265 14.43 0.85 7.54
N LYS A 266 15.52 1.13 6.79
CA LYS A 266 15.54 2.08 5.67
C LYS A 266 14.65 1.64 4.51
N ASP A 267 14.38 0.35 4.36
CA ASP A 267 13.49 -0.16 3.30
C ASP A 267 12.03 0.20 3.61
N LEU A 268 11.64 0.24 4.89
CA LEU A 268 10.26 0.55 5.31
C LEU A 268 10.04 2.00 5.72
N LEU A 269 11.09 2.79 5.95
CA LEU A 269 10.93 4.17 6.41
C LEU A 269 10.17 5.05 5.41
N PRO A 270 10.50 5.08 4.09
CA PRO A 270 9.75 5.89 3.13
C PRO A 270 8.30 5.42 3.01
N LYS A 271 8.08 4.10 3.14
CA LYS A 271 6.75 3.49 3.18
C LYS A 271 5.92 4.06 4.32
N ILE A 272 6.41 3.96 5.55
CA ILE A 272 5.68 4.39 6.74
C ILE A 272 5.48 5.91 6.72
N TYR A 273 6.47 6.65 6.22
CA TYR A 273 6.35 8.08 6.03
C TYR A 273 5.18 8.41 5.09
N ASN A 274 5.05 7.70 3.96
CA ASN A 274 3.93 7.92 3.04
C ASN A 274 2.58 7.52 3.62
N GLU A 275 2.51 6.44 4.40
CA GLU A 275 1.25 5.92 4.92
C GLU A 275 0.74 6.67 6.15
N SER A 276 1.58 6.99 7.11
CA SER A 276 1.10 7.48 8.40
C SER A 276 1.99 8.53 9.04
N GLY A 277 3.19 8.77 8.52
CA GLY A 277 4.18 9.59 9.23
C GLY A 277 4.52 9.05 10.62
N PHE A 278 4.42 7.73 10.83
CA PHE A 278 4.50 7.07 12.14
C PHE A 278 3.41 7.45 13.17
N TYR A 279 2.37 8.18 12.79
CA TYR A 279 1.28 8.47 13.71
C TYR A 279 0.47 7.20 14.03
N ILE A 280 0.46 6.80 15.31
CA ILE A 280 -0.27 5.59 15.76
C ILE A 280 -1.76 5.66 15.49
N ASN A 281 -2.33 6.86 15.39
CA ASN A 281 -3.75 7.14 15.28
C ASN A 281 -4.17 7.59 13.87
N ALA A 282 -3.28 7.46 12.88
CA ALA A 282 -3.61 7.74 11.49
C ALA A 282 -4.73 6.79 11.02
N LEU A 283 -5.74 7.35 10.35
CA LEU A 283 -6.87 6.59 9.81
C LEU A 283 -7.13 7.02 8.36
N GLY A 284 -6.91 6.08 7.44
CA GLY A 284 -7.14 6.25 6.02
C GLY A 284 -8.62 6.11 5.63
N GLY A 285 -8.96 6.54 4.42
CA GLY A 285 -10.33 6.51 3.90
C GLY A 285 -10.96 5.11 3.81
N GLY A 286 -10.14 4.05 3.74
CA GLY A 286 -10.56 2.64 3.78
C GLY A 286 -10.72 2.06 5.20
N MET A 287 -10.66 2.89 6.24
CA MET A 287 -10.47 2.47 7.65
C MET A 287 -9.11 1.80 7.90
N ASP A 288 -8.13 2.15 7.07
CA ASP A 288 -6.75 1.71 7.17
C ASP A 288 -6.12 2.32 8.42
N GLY A 289 -5.64 1.48 9.34
CA GLY A 289 -5.39 1.90 10.71
C GLY A 289 -3.92 1.94 11.11
N GLY A 290 -3.52 3.06 11.70
CA GLY A 290 -2.29 3.25 12.46
C GLY A 290 -1.04 3.36 11.59
N ILE A 291 0.11 3.02 12.16
CA ILE A 291 1.43 3.27 11.55
C ILE A 291 1.57 2.64 10.16
N GLY A 292 1.09 1.41 9.98
CA GLY A 292 1.13 0.70 8.71
C GLY A 292 -0.01 1.03 7.77
N GLN A 293 -1.04 1.77 8.21
CA GLN A 293 -2.31 1.91 7.46
C GLN A 293 -2.80 0.53 6.97
N LEU A 294 -2.88 -0.44 7.89
CA LEU A 294 -3.19 -1.82 7.52
C LEU A 294 -4.67 -1.93 7.11
N THR A 295 -4.92 -2.46 5.92
CA THR A 295 -6.27 -2.75 5.40
C THR A 295 -6.88 -3.98 6.10
N LYS A 296 -8.19 -4.23 5.95
CA LYS A 296 -8.78 -5.50 6.43
C LYS A 296 -8.09 -6.74 5.82
N PRO A 297 -7.91 -6.85 4.48
CA PRO A 297 -7.19 -7.97 3.88
C PRO A 297 -5.78 -8.17 4.45
N ALA A 298 -5.03 -7.09 4.67
CA ALA A 298 -3.68 -7.17 5.24
C ALA A 298 -3.70 -7.73 6.68
N ILE A 299 -4.67 -7.31 7.50
CA ILE A 299 -4.84 -7.81 8.87
C ILE A 299 -5.21 -9.29 8.86
N ASP A 300 -6.16 -9.70 8.01
CA ASP A 300 -6.57 -11.10 7.89
C ASP A 300 -5.40 -11.98 7.44
N GLN A 301 -4.60 -11.50 6.49
CA GLN A 301 -3.42 -12.19 6.00
C GLN A 301 -2.36 -12.35 7.11
N VAL A 302 -2.06 -11.29 7.85
CA VAL A 302 -1.14 -11.38 8.99
C VAL A 302 -1.69 -12.32 10.07
N ASN A 303 -2.98 -12.23 10.40
CA ASN A 303 -3.62 -13.09 11.40
C ASN A 303 -3.49 -14.57 11.05
N SER A 304 -3.58 -14.93 9.76
CA SER A 304 -3.47 -16.33 9.32
C SER A 304 -2.11 -16.97 9.63
N ILE A 305 -1.06 -16.17 9.77
CA ILE A 305 0.31 -16.62 10.05
C ILE A 305 0.85 -16.13 11.41
N TYR A 306 0.07 -15.33 12.13
CA TYR A 306 0.50 -14.65 13.34
C TYR A 306 0.99 -15.60 14.44
N PRO A 307 0.30 -16.72 14.77
CA PRO A 307 0.76 -17.65 15.79
C PRO A 307 2.16 -18.19 15.50
N LYS A 308 2.42 -18.57 14.24
CA LYS A 308 3.74 -19.05 13.81
C LYS A 308 4.81 -17.99 14.03
N TYR A 309 4.58 -16.74 13.64
CA TYR A 309 5.58 -15.69 13.86
C TYR A 309 5.83 -15.40 15.34
N ILE A 310 4.79 -15.42 16.19
CA ILE A 310 4.98 -15.25 17.64
C ILE A 310 5.81 -16.40 18.23
N GLU A 311 5.59 -17.63 17.77
CA GLU A 311 6.41 -18.78 18.15
C GLU A 311 7.88 -18.59 17.75
N GLU A 312 8.15 -18.23 16.50
CA GLU A 312 9.51 -18.01 16.00
C GLU A 312 10.22 -16.84 16.70
N ILE A 313 9.51 -15.75 16.99
CA ILE A 313 10.02 -14.64 17.80
C ILE A 313 10.32 -15.11 19.24
N THR A 314 9.49 -15.99 19.80
CA THR A 314 9.71 -16.55 21.14
C THR A 314 10.95 -17.44 21.18
N LYS A 315 11.16 -18.30 20.17
CA LYS A 315 12.39 -19.09 20.01
C LYS A 315 13.61 -18.18 19.89
N ALA A 316 13.53 -17.15 19.04
CA ALA A 316 14.60 -16.17 18.88
C ALA A 316 14.92 -15.41 20.18
N ALA A 317 13.88 -15.05 20.95
CA ALA A 317 14.01 -14.41 22.25
C ALA A 317 14.72 -15.30 23.28
N ALA A 318 14.41 -16.60 23.30
CA ALA A 318 15.08 -17.56 24.17
C ALA A 318 16.57 -17.72 23.82
N ALA A 319 16.91 -17.69 22.52
CA ALA A 319 18.30 -17.77 22.07
C ALA A 319 19.12 -16.50 22.38
N LYS A 320 18.47 -15.33 22.44
CA LYS A 320 19.12 -14.03 22.74
C LYS A 320 18.29 -13.25 23.76
N PRO A 321 18.41 -13.54 25.07
CA PRO A 321 17.56 -12.97 26.13
C PRO A 321 17.60 -11.44 26.27
N ASP A 322 18.70 -10.81 25.85
CA ASP A 322 18.85 -9.34 25.86
C ASP A 322 18.59 -8.71 24.48
N GLY A 323 18.16 -9.52 23.51
CA GLY A 323 17.94 -9.14 22.12
C GLY A 323 16.63 -8.39 21.86
N ALA A 324 16.48 -7.93 20.63
CA ALA A 324 15.27 -7.23 20.17
C ALA A 324 14.00 -8.10 20.30
N CYS A 325 14.08 -9.39 19.95
CA CYS A 325 12.95 -10.30 20.08
C CYS A 325 12.52 -10.49 21.54
N ALA A 326 13.47 -10.56 22.48
CA ALA A 326 13.15 -10.70 23.89
C ALA A 326 12.42 -9.46 24.45
N ARG A 327 12.80 -8.26 24.03
CA ARG A 327 12.08 -7.02 24.39
C ARG A 327 10.65 -6.98 23.84
N ILE A 328 10.41 -7.52 22.65
CA ILE A 328 9.06 -7.69 22.09
C ILE A 328 8.26 -8.67 22.96
N ILE A 329 8.80 -9.84 23.28
CA ILE A 329 8.10 -10.89 24.05
C ILE A 329 7.85 -10.52 25.51
N LYS A 330 8.69 -9.67 26.12
CA LYS A 330 8.42 -9.06 27.44
C LYS A 330 7.05 -8.36 27.47
N ASN A 331 6.58 -7.91 26.30
CA ASN A 331 5.32 -7.21 26.10
C ASN A 331 4.24 -8.07 25.42
N LYS A 332 4.33 -9.40 25.54
CA LYS A 332 3.39 -10.36 24.90
C LYS A 332 1.91 -10.09 25.12
N PHE A 333 1.55 -9.45 26.24
CA PHE A 333 0.18 -9.09 26.56
C PHE A 333 -0.42 -8.04 25.60
N PHE A 334 0.42 -7.24 24.92
CA PHE A 334 -0.02 -6.35 23.85
C PHE A 334 -0.07 -7.04 22.48
N LEU A 335 0.55 -8.21 22.34
CA LEU A 335 0.67 -8.97 21.09
C LEU A 335 -0.54 -9.86 20.80
N VAL A 336 -1.73 -9.48 21.27
CA VAL A 336 -2.99 -10.14 20.88
C VAL A 336 -3.29 -9.81 19.41
N PRO A 337 -3.74 -10.78 18.60
CA PRO A 337 -4.12 -10.54 17.22
C PRO A 337 -5.16 -9.41 17.09
N ALA A 338 -4.93 -8.50 16.16
CA ALA A 338 -5.86 -7.46 15.78
C ALA A 338 -7.09 -8.07 15.09
N LYS A 339 -8.28 -7.65 15.51
CA LYS A 339 -9.52 -7.85 14.77
C LYS A 339 -9.50 -7.01 13.50
N SER A 340 -9.88 -7.61 12.37
CA SER A 340 -9.89 -6.93 11.07
C SER A 340 -11.14 -6.10 10.81
N ASP A 341 -12.20 -6.27 11.61
CA ASP A 341 -13.44 -5.52 11.50
C ASP A 341 -13.22 -4.03 11.73
N SER A 342 -13.89 -3.20 10.91
CA SER A 342 -13.82 -1.74 11.01
C SER A 342 -14.32 -1.23 12.37
N SER A 343 -15.30 -1.92 12.97
CA SER A 343 -15.86 -1.62 14.30
C SER A 343 -14.88 -1.84 15.45
N SER A 344 -13.78 -2.58 15.22
CA SER A 344 -12.75 -2.88 16.22
C SER A 344 -11.41 -2.21 15.90
N ARG A 345 -11.38 -1.27 14.94
CA ARG A 345 -10.15 -0.69 14.38
C ARG A 345 -9.30 0.05 15.41
N CYS A 346 -9.85 0.44 16.56
CA CYS A 346 -9.08 1.03 17.64
C CYS A 346 -8.00 0.12 18.23
N ASN A 347 -8.07 -1.18 18.03
CA ASN A 347 -7.02 -2.10 18.44
C ASN A 347 -5.65 -1.83 17.78
N LEU A 348 -5.64 -1.10 16.66
CA LEU A 348 -4.45 -0.69 15.90
C LEU A 348 -4.12 0.80 16.07
N LEU A 349 -4.94 1.54 16.82
CA LEU A 349 -4.82 2.99 17.01
C LEU A 349 -4.64 3.41 18.49
N TRP A 350 -5.04 2.55 19.42
CA TRP A 350 -5.02 2.86 20.84
C TRP A 350 -3.58 2.90 21.39
N PRO A 351 -3.19 3.95 22.14
CA PRO A 351 -1.81 4.12 22.61
C PRO A 351 -1.32 3.01 23.54
N ALA A 352 -2.21 2.27 24.21
CA ALA A 352 -1.75 1.23 25.13
C ALA A 352 -1.08 0.07 24.38
N GLU A 353 -1.62 -0.38 23.24
CA GLU A 353 -1.04 -1.51 22.49
C GLU A 353 -0.19 -1.06 21.28
N ASN A 354 -0.23 0.22 20.93
CA ASN A 354 0.50 0.80 19.81
C ASN A 354 1.53 1.81 20.33
N PRO A 355 2.75 1.81 19.80
CA PRO A 355 3.09 1.48 18.41
C PRO A 355 3.45 0.01 18.13
N LEU A 356 3.75 -0.78 19.18
CA LEU A 356 4.31 -2.14 19.03
C LEU A 356 3.45 -3.06 18.16
N ARG A 357 2.15 -3.19 18.45
CA ARG A 357 1.28 -4.11 17.70
C ARG A 357 1.24 -3.76 16.21
N ASN A 358 0.94 -2.51 15.88
CA ASN A 358 0.82 -2.10 14.48
C ASN A 358 2.13 -2.32 13.72
N ILE A 359 3.28 -1.93 14.30
CA ILE A 359 4.60 -2.13 13.68
C ILE A 359 4.92 -3.62 13.54
N LEU A 360 4.58 -4.46 14.52
CA LEU A 360 4.79 -5.91 14.40
C LEU A 360 3.98 -6.49 13.23
N TYR A 361 2.74 -6.05 13.03
CA TYR A 361 1.93 -6.44 11.88
C TYR A 361 2.59 -6.00 10.55
N VAL A 362 3.13 -4.78 10.48
CA VAL A 362 3.90 -4.31 9.33
C VAL A 362 5.08 -5.25 9.07
N GLY A 363 5.86 -5.58 10.10
CA GLY A 363 7.00 -6.47 9.98
C GLY A 363 6.63 -7.89 9.52
N ILE A 364 5.58 -8.48 10.08
CA ILE A 364 5.07 -9.80 9.69
C ILE A 364 4.56 -9.77 8.25
N LEU A 365 3.82 -8.73 7.84
CA LEU A 365 3.34 -8.58 6.47
C LEU A 365 4.51 -8.45 5.48
N THR A 366 5.52 -7.66 5.81
CA THR A 366 6.75 -7.56 5.00
C THR A 366 7.42 -8.91 4.86
N ARG A 367 7.50 -9.70 5.94
CA ARG A 367 8.08 -11.05 5.88
C ARG A 367 7.24 -12.05 5.09
N TYR A 368 5.93 -11.97 5.20
CA TYR A 368 5.03 -12.73 4.34
C TYR A 368 5.25 -12.41 2.86
N ASN A 369 5.33 -11.11 2.52
CA ASN A 369 5.57 -10.67 1.15
C ASN A 369 6.94 -11.15 0.65
N MET A 370 8.00 -11.03 1.47
CA MET A 370 9.32 -11.57 1.10
C MET A 370 9.27 -13.07 0.86
N LYS A 371 8.64 -13.85 1.75
CA LYS A 371 8.46 -15.30 1.55
C LYS A 371 7.74 -15.60 0.23
N TYR A 372 6.69 -14.87 -0.09
CA TYR A 372 5.93 -15.06 -1.32
C TYR A 372 6.81 -14.85 -2.56
N VAL A 373 7.64 -13.80 -2.54
CA VAL A 373 8.47 -13.41 -3.67
C VAL A 373 9.71 -14.30 -3.81
N SER A 374 10.48 -14.47 -2.73
CA SER A 374 11.81 -15.08 -2.74
C SER A 374 11.86 -16.47 -2.11
N GLY A 375 10.80 -16.93 -1.45
CA GLY A 375 10.78 -18.16 -0.67
C GLY A 375 11.50 -18.07 0.69
N VAL A 376 12.08 -16.93 1.04
CA VAL A 376 12.80 -16.73 2.30
C VAL A 376 11.81 -16.73 3.48
N THR A 377 12.02 -17.61 4.45
CA THR A 377 11.26 -17.69 5.70
C THR A 377 12.07 -17.13 6.87
N PHE A 378 11.36 -16.71 7.92
CA PHE A 378 11.94 -16.35 9.21
C PHE A 378 11.74 -17.51 10.18
N GLU A 379 12.83 -18.07 10.70
CA GLU A 379 12.84 -19.23 11.60
C GLU A 379 13.84 -18.98 12.74
N ALA A 380 13.34 -18.98 13.98
CA ALA A 380 14.08 -18.82 15.22
C ALA A 380 15.10 -17.66 15.25
N GLY A 381 14.79 -16.55 14.58
CA GLY A 381 15.64 -15.37 14.55
C GLY A 381 16.60 -15.30 13.35
N GLU A 382 16.52 -16.26 12.43
CA GLU A 382 17.34 -16.28 11.20
C GLU A 382 16.46 -16.30 9.95
N GLU A 383 17.02 -15.78 8.85
CA GLU A 383 16.42 -15.87 7.53
C GLU A 383 16.91 -17.16 6.86
N VAL A 384 16.00 -18.01 6.42
CA VAL A 384 16.33 -19.29 5.79
C VAL A 384 15.58 -19.49 4.48
N ILE A 385 16.13 -20.31 3.61
CA ILE A 385 15.50 -20.74 2.37
C ILE A 385 15.45 -22.28 2.32
N ALA A 386 14.42 -22.82 1.69
CA ALA A 386 14.26 -24.25 1.49
C ALA A 386 15.15 -24.73 0.33
N ASP A 387 15.95 -25.76 0.59
CA ASP A 387 16.72 -26.49 -0.41
C ASP A 387 16.44 -28.00 -0.25
N GLY A 388 15.43 -28.49 -0.97
CA GLY A 388 14.79 -29.77 -0.68
C GLY A 388 14.27 -29.81 0.76
N ASP A 389 14.72 -30.82 1.51
CA ASP A 389 14.38 -31.00 2.94
C ASP A 389 15.26 -30.15 3.88
N LYS A 390 16.31 -29.51 3.36
CA LYS A 390 17.23 -28.71 4.16
C LYS A 390 16.74 -27.27 4.28
N ARG A 391 17.06 -26.65 5.41
CA ARG A 391 16.95 -25.22 5.65
C ARG A 391 18.35 -24.63 5.68
N ILE A 392 18.67 -23.77 4.73
CA ILE A 392 19.98 -23.10 4.67
C ILE A 392 19.82 -21.60 4.98
N PRO A 393 20.79 -20.99 5.67
CA PRO A 393 20.78 -19.55 5.91
C PRO A 393 20.75 -18.75 4.59
N PHE A 394 19.87 -17.76 4.54
CA PHE A 394 19.82 -16.81 3.43
C PHE A 394 20.92 -15.75 3.61
N THR A 395 21.79 -15.60 2.61
CA THR A 395 22.93 -14.67 2.69
C THR A 395 22.69 -13.35 1.96
N GLY A 396 21.56 -13.20 1.26
CA GLY A 396 21.19 -11.97 0.56
C GLY A 396 21.96 -11.68 -0.73
N SER A 397 22.92 -12.53 -1.14
CA SER A 397 23.83 -12.23 -2.25
C SER A 397 23.84 -13.26 -3.39
N ASN A 398 23.34 -14.48 -3.17
CA ASN A 398 23.44 -15.53 -4.18
C ASN A 398 22.23 -15.57 -5.11
N THR A 399 22.48 -15.34 -6.39
CA THR A 399 21.54 -15.60 -7.50
C THR A 399 21.04 -17.04 -7.51
N ASP A 400 21.78 -17.96 -6.90
CA ASP A 400 21.41 -19.39 -6.85
C ASP A 400 20.34 -19.68 -5.79
N GLN A 401 20.10 -18.75 -4.85
CA GLN A 401 19.09 -18.88 -3.79
C GLN A 401 17.75 -18.27 -4.23
N VAL A 402 17.34 -18.50 -5.48
CA VAL A 402 16.01 -18.07 -5.95
C VAL A 402 14.97 -19.13 -5.59
N ALA A 403 13.98 -18.76 -4.79
CA ALA A 403 12.78 -19.56 -4.57
C ALA A 403 11.50 -18.70 -4.71
N GLY A 404 10.37 -19.22 -4.25
CA GLY A 404 9.07 -18.55 -4.32
C GLY A 404 8.64 -18.25 -5.76
N LYS A 405 7.91 -17.15 -5.96
CA LYS A 405 7.44 -16.76 -7.28
C LYS A 405 8.54 -16.37 -8.26
N PHE A 406 9.71 -15.92 -7.78
CA PHE A 406 10.82 -15.65 -8.69
C PHE A 406 11.29 -16.92 -9.41
N LYS A 407 11.34 -18.05 -8.70
CA LYS A 407 11.67 -19.35 -9.30
C LYS A 407 10.54 -19.86 -10.16
N GLU A 408 9.30 -19.80 -9.67
CA GLU A 408 8.11 -20.27 -10.39
C GLU A 408 7.93 -19.57 -11.75
N TYR A 409 8.17 -18.26 -11.80
CA TYR A 409 8.02 -17.47 -13.02
C TYR A 409 9.31 -17.31 -13.82
N ASP A 410 10.38 -18.01 -13.45
CA ASP A 410 11.68 -17.98 -14.13
C ASP A 410 12.22 -16.54 -14.31
N ILE A 411 11.97 -15.67 -13.32
CA ILE A 411 12.30 -14.24 -13.37
C ILE A 411 13.80 -14.00 -13.62
N PRO A 412 14.74 -14.72 -12.97
CA PRO A 412 16.17 -14.50 -13.21
C PRO A 412 16.58 -14.73 -14.67
N ASN A 413 16.08 -15.81 -15.27
CA ASN A 413 16.37 -16.13 -16.67
C ASN A 413 15.75 -15.10 -17.62
N LYS A 414 14.51 -14.65 -17.36
CA LYS A 414 13.87 -13.59 -18.14
C LYS A 414 14.66 -12.28 -18.09
N LEU A 415 15.15 -11.88 -16.92
CA LEU A 415 16.03 -10.71 -16.77
C LEU A 415 17.33 -10.89 -17.55
N ALA A 416 17.97 -12.07 -17.47
CA ALA A 416 19.19 -12.37 -18.21
C ALA A 416 18.98 -12.36 -19.74
N GLN A 417 17.89 -12.93 -20.25
CA GLN A 417 17.51 -12.91 -21.67
C GLN A 417 17.21 -11.49 -22.17
N LEU A 418 16.74 -10.61 -21.28
CA LEU A 418 16.53 -9.20 -21.56
C LEU A 418 17.81 -8.35 -21.34
N GLY A 419 18.96 -8.95 -21.07
CA GLY A 419 20.25 -8.25 -21.00
C GLY A 419 20.73 -7.88 -19.59
N LEU A 420 19.99 -8.22 -18.53
CA LEU A 420 20.37 -8.02 -17.13
C LEU A 420 20.92 -9.30 -16.50
N LYS A 421 22.08 -9.78 -16.98
CA LYS A 421 22.68 -11.05 -16.55
C LYS A 421 23.10 -11.06 -15.08
N ASP A 422 23.59 -9.92 -14.57
CA ASP A 422 24.05 -9.74 -13.19
C ASP A 422 23.05 -8.90 -12.39
N ALA A 423 21.75 -9.15 -12.59
CA ALA A 423 20.70 -8.42 -11.87
C ALA A 423 20.81 -8.69 -10.35
N ASP A 424 20.78 -7.63 -9.55
CA ASP A 424 20.58 -7.74 -8.10
C ASP A 424 19.13 -8.17 -7.83
N LEU A 425 18.90 -9.48 -7.84
CA LEU A 425 17.58 -10.07 -7.62
C LEU A 425 16.99 -9.66 -6.27
N PHE A 426 17.82 -9.46 -5.26
CA PHE A 426 17.36 -9.03 -3.94
C PHE A 426 16.79 -7.61 -3.99
N ALA A 427 17.40 -6.70 -4.74
CA ALA A 427 16.84 -5.37 -4.97
C ALA A 427 15.46 -5.43 -5.67
N PHE A 428 15.29 -6.31 -6.66
CA PHE A 428 13.98 -6.53 -7.31
C PHE A 428 12.94 -7.11 -6.33
N GLN A 429 13.34 -8.07 -5.49
CA GLN A 429 12.47 -8.65 -4.48
C GLN A 429 12.00 -7.62 -3.45
N LYS A 430 12.90 -6.74 -3.00
CA LYS A 430 12.58 -5.61 -2.12
C LYS A 430 11.62 -4.63 -2.77
N MET A 431 11.91 -4.24 -4.01
CA MET A 431 11.01 -3.40 -4.80
C MET A 431 9.62 -4.03 -4.84
N LEU A 432 9.49 -5.30 -5.21
CA LEU A 432 8.20 -5.99 -5.28
C LEU A 432 7.50 -6.16 -3.93
N THR A 433 8.27 -6.30 -2.85
CA THR A 433 7.73 -6.32 -1.48
C THR A 433 7.13 -4.97 -1.11
N LEU A 434 7.81 -3.86 -1.44
CA LEU A 434 7.28 -2.50 -1.26
C LEU A 434 6.09 -2.24 -2.16
N VAL A 435 6.15 -2.80 -3.38
CA VAL A 435 5.08 -2.71 -4.37
C VAL A 435 3.81 -3.34 -3.81
N GLY A 436 3.94 -4.60 -3.40
CA GLY A 436 2.85 -5.45 -2.94
C GLY A 436 2.22 -5.05 -1.63
N TYR A 437 2.81 -4.11 -0.89
CA TYR A 437 2.24 -3.67 0.39
C TYR A 437 0.82 -3.10 0.22
N ASN A 438 0.62 -2.22 -0.77
CA ASN A 438 -0.69 -1.59 -1.01
C ASN A 438 -1.52 -2.33 -2.05
N SER A 439 -0.87 -2.93 -3.05
CA SER A 439 -1.56 -3.61 -4.16
C SER A 439 -1.85 -5.09 -3.90
N GLY A 440 -1.32 -5.65 -2.83
CA GLY A 440 -1.18 -7.10 -2.67
C GLY A 440 0.04 -7.63 -3.44
N ILE A 441 0.76 -8.56 -2.81
CA ILE A 441 2.02 -9.09 -3.32
C ILE A 441 1.85 -9.98 -4.57
N GLY A 442 0.73 -10.70 -4.69
CA GLY A 442 0.42 -11.46 -5.91
C GLY A 442 0.31 -10.55 -7.13
N SER A 443 -0.48 -9.47 -7.02
CA SER A 443 -0.63 -8.49 -8.10
C SER A 443 0.69 -7.83 -8.48
N ALA A 444 1.51 -7.47 -7.49
CA ALA A 444 2.85 -6.91 -7.69
C ALA A 444 3.73 -7.82 -8.57
N VAL A 445 3.85 -9.08 -8.20
CA VAL A 445 4.70 -10.06 -8.89
C VAL A 445 4.13 -10.40 -10.27
N ASN A 446 2.82 -10.57 -10.39
CA ASN A 446 2.18 -10.91 -11.67
C ASN A 446 2.35 -9.78 -12.69
N VAL A 447 2.21 -8.52 -12.27
CA VAL A 447 2.43 -7.36 -13.14
C VAL A 447 3.89 -7.27 -13.58
N PHE A 448 4.84 -7.55 -12.68
CA PHE A 448 6.27 -7.59 -13.01
C PHE A 448 6.60 -8.72 -13.98
N ASN A 449 6.11 -9.94 -13.73
CA ASN A 449 6.32 -11.06 -14.63
C ASN A 449 5.78 -10.75 -16.04
N ALA A 450 4.57 -10.23 -16.12
CA ALA A 450 3.96 -9.94 -17.40
C ALA A 450 4.61 -8.74 -18.12
N TYR A 451 5.29 -7.82 -17.41
CA TYR A 451 6.17 -6.83 -18.03
C TYR A 451 7.35 -7.50 -18.75
N LEU A 452 8.01 -8.46 -18.08
CA LEU A 452 9.12 -9.21 -18.66
C LEU A 452 8.66 -10.06 -19.87
N ASP A 453 7.52 -10.74 -19.75
CA ASP A 453 6.96 -11.56 -20.82
C ASP A 453 6.64 -10.73 -22.07
N GLN A 454 6.05 -9.55 -21.91
CA GLN A 454 5.77 -8.67 -23.06
C GLN A 454 7.04 -8.17 -23.74
N ARG A 455 8.10 -7.85 -22.98
CA ARG A 455 9.42 -7.47 -23.52
C ARG A 455 10.05 -8.62 -24.31
N LEU A 456 10.00 -9.85 -23.76
CA LEU A 456 10.51 -11.04 -24.44
C LEU A 456 9.74 -11.34 -25.73
N ALA A 457 8.41 -11.28 -25.68
CA ALA A 457 7.56 -11.46 -26.86
C ALA A 457 7.86 -10.40 -27.94
N ALA A 458 8.11 -9.14 -27.55
CA ALA A 458 8.53 -8.10 -28.49
C ALA A 458 9.91 -8.39 -29.10
N ASN A 459 10.88 -8.89 -28.33
CA ASN A 459 12.19 -9.32 -28.82
C ASN A 459 12.12 -10.52 -29.78
N ALA A 460 11.16 -11.42 -29.57
CA ALA A 460 10.92 -12.56 -30.46
C ALA A 460 10.30 -12.09 -31.79
N ARG A 461 9.32 -11.17 -31.72
CA ARG A 461 8.66 -10.60 -32.92
C ARG A 461 9.60 -9.72 -33.75
N ASN A 462 10.45 -8.92 -33.09
CA ASN A 462 11.31 -7.97 -33.77
C ASN A 462 12.76 -8.50 -33.89
N LYS A 463 13.14 -8.92 -35.11
CA LYS A 463 14.48 -9.45 -35.39
C LYS A 463 15.56 -8.36 -35.38
N THR A 464 15.23 -7.12 -35.74
CA THR A 464 16.21 -6.04 -35.94
C THR A 464 16.36 -5.13 -34.71
N LYS A 465 15.30 -4.94 -33.94
CA LYS A 465 15.31 -4.11 -32.73
C LYS A 465 15.03 -4.95 -31.49
N LYS A 466 16.02 -5.03 -30.60
CA LYS A 466 15.90 -5.66 -29.28
C LYS A 466 15.58 -4.60 -28.22
N TYR A 467 14.58 -4.89 -27.40
CA TYR A 467 14.08 -4.13 -26.27
C TYR A 467 14.71 -4.63 -24.97
N ASN A 468 16.05 -4.71 -24.94
CA ASN A 468 16.79 -5.10 -23.75
C ASN A 468 16.48 -4.15 -22.59
N LEU A 469 16.52 -4.69 -21.38
CA LEU A 469 16.39 -3.96 -20.13
C LEU A 469 17.75 -3.41 -19.70
N SER A 470 17.67 -2.26 -19.07
CA SER A 470 18.72 -1.64 -18.27
C SER A 470 18.22 -1.48 -16.84
N LEU A 471 19.12 -1.19 -15.91
CA LEU A 471 18.70 -0.86 -14.54
C LEU A 471 17.89 0.45 -14.48
N SER A 472 18.06 1.35 -15.46
CA SER A 472 17.27 2.58 -15.57
C SER A 472 15.79 2.32 -15.91
N ASP A 473 15.46 1.16 -16.49
CA ASP A 473 14.05 0.76 -16.69
C ASP A 473 13.31 0.50 -15.38
N PHE A 474 14.02 0.47 -14.25
CA PHE A 474 13.47 0.28 -12.91
C PHE A 474 13.70 1.49 -11.99
N ASP A 475 14.18 2.61 -12.53
CA ASP A 475 14.40 3.85 -11.78
C ASP A 475 13.07 4.59 -11.56
N PHE A 476 12.52 4.51 -10.35
CA PHE A 476 11.28 5.20 -9.98
C PHE A 476 11.48 6.70 -9.71
N VAL A 477 12.73 7.16 -9.59
CA VAL A 477 13.05 8.56 -9.30
C VAL A 477 13.06 9.39 -10.59
N SER A 478 13.69 8.89 -11.65
CA SER A 478 13.79 9.62 -12.93
C SER A 478 12.52 9.54 -13.77
N THR A 479 11.63 8.59 -13.49
CA THR A 479 10.39 8.34 -14.25
C THR A 479 9.18 9.10 -13.73
N ILE A 480 9.32 9.95 -12.71
CA ILE A 480 8.21 10.70 -12.10
C ILE A 480 7.41 11.49 -13.15
N SER A 481 8.09 12.24 -14.02
CA SER A 481 7.45 13.02 -15.08
C SER A 481 6.70 12.13 -16.08
N ALA A 482 7.27 10.98 -16.43
CA ALA A 482 6.66 10.02 -17.35
C ALA A 482 5.45 9.30 -16.72
N VAL A 483 5.51 9.02 -15.42
CA VAL A 483 4.37 8.48 -14.65
C VAL A 483 3.24 9.51 -14.56
N ASP A 484 3.56 10.79 -14.34
CA ASP A 484 2.56 11.86 -14.32
C ASP A 484 1.96 12.12 -15.70
N GLU A 485 2.76 12.02 -16.76
CA GLU A 485 2.27 12.05 -18.14
C GLU A 485 1.31 10.88 -18.39
N ALA A 486 1.72 9.64 -18.11
CA ALA A 486 0.87 8.45 -18.27
C ALA A 486 -0.44 8.57 -17.48
N ARG A 487 -0.40 9.08 -16.24
CA ARG A 487 -1.57 9.38 -15.43
C ARG A 487 -2.49 10.40 -16.08
N SER A 488 -1.94 11.45 -16.69
CA SER A 488 -2.73 12.49 -17.34
C SER A 488 -3.60 11.93 -18.47
N TYR A 489 -3.09 10.96 -19.24
CA TYR A 489 -3.85 10.27 -20.29
C TYR A 489 -5.00 9.42 -19.73
N LEU A 490 -4.79 8.78 -18.59
CA LEU A 490 -5.73 7.84 -18.01
C LEU A 490 -6.82 8.54 -17.20
N MET A 491 -6.46 9.52 -16.37
CA MET A 491 -7.38 10.31 -15.56
C MET A 491 -8.27 11.23 -16.39
N SER A 492 -7.79 11.67 -17.55
CA SER A 492 -8.60 12.45 -18.48
C SER A 492 -9.62 11.57 -19.21
N SER A 493 -9.34 10.29 -19.49
CA SER A 493 -10.23 9.44 -20.31
C SER A 493 -11.68 9.28 -19.80
N SER A 494 -11.95 9.56 -18.51
CA SER A 494 -13.31 9.57 -17.96
C SER A 494 -14.09 10.81 -18.40
N ILE A 495 -14.97 10.65 -19.39
CA ILE A 495 -15.80 11.74 -19.95
C ILE A 495 -17.04 11.95 -19.05
N SER A 496 -17.14 13.10 -18.39
CA SER A 496 -18.33 13.48 -17.62
C SER A 496 -19.36 14.16 -18.52
N PRO A 497 -20.67 13.94 -18.32
CA PRO A 497 -21.70 14.75 -18.95
C PRO A 497 -21.53 16.26 -18.70
N LYS A 498 -20.93 16.62 -17.56
CA LYS A 498 -20.67 18.01 -17.13
C LYS A 498 -19.36 18.61 -17.67
N ASP A 499 -18.53 17.84 -18.37
CA ASP A 499 -17.34 18.40 -18.99
C ASP A 499 -17.75 19.33 -20.16
N ALA A 500 -17.03 20.44 -20.30
CA ALA A 500 -17.14 21.33 -21.46
C ALA A 500 -16.73 20.61 -22.75
N ALA A 501 -17.19 21.09 -23.91
CA ALA A 501 -17.04 20.40 -25.19
C ALA A 501 -15.58 20.15 -25.58
N ASP A 502 -14.74 21.17 -25.43
CA ASP A 502 -13.28 21.12 -25.58
C ASP A 502 -12.64 20.04 -24.71
N LYS A 503 -13.03 19.99 -23.44
CA LYS A 503 -12.54 19.00 -22.49
C LYS A 503 -13.03 17.60 -22.85
N LYS A 504 -14.28 17.43 -23.31
CA LYS A 504 -14.77 16.14 -23.80
C LYS A 504 -13.98 15.66 -25.03
N ALA A 505 -13.65 16.58 -25.95
CA ALA A 505 -12.87 16.28 -27.14
C ALA A 505 -11.43 15.83 -26.79
N ASP A 506 -10.72 16.56 -25.92
CA ASP A 506 -9.38 16.16 -25.44
C ASP A 506 -9.41 14.79 -24.77
N LYS A 507 -10.38 14.56 -23.89
CA LYS A 507 -10.55 13.26 -23.20
C LYS A 507 -10.83 12.12 -24.17
N LEU A 508 -11.64 12.35 -25.20
CA LEU A 508 -11.93 11.37 -26.24
C LEU A 508 -10.69 11.07 -27.10
N LYS A 509 -9.93 12.10 -27.48
CA LYS A 509 -8.64 11.95 -28.18
C LYS A 509 -7.68 11.08 -27.39
N LYS A 510 -7.51 11.36 -26.10
CA LYS A 510 -6.65 10.56 -25.20
C LYS A 510 -7.16 9.13 -25.08
N ARG A 511 -8.48 8.91 -24.94
CA ARG A 511 -9.07 7.58 -24.94
C ARG A 511 -8.79 6.79 -26.23
N LYS A 512 -8.82 7.44 -27.40
CA LYS A 512 -8.47 6.83 -28.69
C LYS A 512 -6.98 6.46 -28.80
N GLN A 513 -6.10 7.17 -28.09
CA GLN A 513 -4.66 6.88 -28.07
C GLN A 513 -4.26 5.73 -27.13
N LEU A 514 -5.10 5.42 -26.13
CA LEU A 514 -4.79 4.39 -25.12
C LEU A 514 -4.46 3.00 -25.71
N PRO A 515 -5.19 2.45 -26.70
CA PRO A 515 -4.86 1.15 -27.28
C PRO A 515 -3.46 1.12 -27.90
N ALA A 516 -3.06 2.17 -28.62
CA ALA A 516 -1.72 2.28 -29.21
C ALA A 516 -0.62 2.41 -28.14
N MET A 517 -0.90 3.16 -27.07
CA MET A 517 -0.01 3.25 -25.90
C MET A 517 0.15 1.90 -25.20
N TRP A 518 -0.94 1.13 -25.05
CA TRP A 518 -0.88 -0.22 -24.47
C TRP A 518 -0.14 -1.20 -25.38
N GLY A 519 -0.38 -1.13 -26.69
CA GLY A 519 0.34 -1.91 -27.70
C GLY A 519 1.85 -1.64 -27.70
N SER A 520 2.31 -0.52 -27.14
CA SER A 520 3.72 -0.15 -26.99
C SER A 520 4.20 -0.13 -25.53
N ALA A 521 3.41 -0.64 -24.57
CA ALA A 521 3.75 -0.61 -23.14
C ALA A 521 5.04 -1.39 -22.84
N TYR A 522 5.36 -2.42 -23.63
CA TYR A 522 6.64 -3.14 -23.54
C TYR A 522 7.86 -2.28 -23.90
N GLN A 523 7.71 -1.08 -24.46
CA GLN A 523 8.82 -0.16 -24.72
C GLN A 523 9.06 0.79 -23.55
N LYS A 524 8.17 0.78 -22.57
CA LYS A 524 8.19 1.69 -21.43
C LYS A 524 9.01 1.11 -20.30
N THR A 525 9.54 1.98 -19.44
CA THR A 525 10.13 1.57 -18.17
C THR A 525 9.09 0.85 -17.31
N PHE A 526 9.52 0.03 -16.34
CA PHE A 526 8.61 -0.67 -15.46
C PHE A 526 7.65 0.26 -14.69
N PRO A 527 8.07 1.41 -14.13
CA PRO A 527 7.16 2.39 -13.52
C PRO A 527 6.05 2.86 -14.47
N GLU A 528 6.40 3.23 -15.70
CA GLU A 528 5.44 3.63 -16.74
C GLU A 528 4.53 2.48 -17.14
N PHE A 529 5.06 1.27 -17.31
CA PHE A 529 4.30 0.08 -17.65
C PHE A 529 3.19 -0.18 -16.63
N ILE A 530 3.52 -0.11 -15.35
CA ILE A 530 2.52 -0.32 -14.31
C ILE A 530 1.48 0.81 -14.33
N ALA A 531 1.89 2.04 -14.66
CA ALA A 531 0.99 3.19 -14.73
C ALA A 531 -0.05 3.00 -15.82
N LEU A 532 0.39 2.51 -16.98
CA LEU A 532 -0.47 2.17 -18.10
C LEU A 532 -1.40 1.00 -17.78
N ARG A 533 -0.91 -0.05 -17.11
CA ARG A 533 -1.66 -1.29 -16.87
C ARG A 533 -2.73 -1.16 -15.80
N LEU A 534 -2.46 -0.50 -14.67
CA LEU A 534 -3.42 -0.44 -13.56
C LEU A 534 -4.64 0.43 -13.85
N ASN A 535 -4.54 1.33 -14.82
CA ASN A 535 -5.65 2.17 -15.25
C ASN A 535 -6.38 1.60 -16.47
N ALA A 536 -5.99 0.42 -16.96
CA ALA A 536 -6.65 -0.28 -18.07
C ALA A 536 -7.91 -1.06 -17.65
N TYR A 537 -8.27 -1.06 -16.36
CA TYR A 537 -9.38 -1.86 -15.85
C TYR A 537 -10.75 -1.23 -16.23
N LYS A 538 -11.64 -2.08 -16.78
CA LYS A 538 -12.88 -1.74 -17.52
C LYS A 538 -13.86 -0.82 -16.77
N GLY A 539 -14.52 0.05 -17.54
CA GLY A 539 -15.35 1.19 -17.14
C GLY A 539 -16.67 0.93 -16.39
N ASP A 540 -16.97 -0.29 -15.95
CA ASP A 540 -18.26 -0.59 -15.31
C ASP A 540 -18.15 -0.81 -13.79
N SER A 541 -16.93 -0.96 -13.27
CA SER A 541 -16.67 -1.20 -11.84
C SER A 541 -15.46 -0.43 -11.32
N ALA A 542 -15.21 0.75 -11.90
CA ALA A 542 -14.34 1.78 -11.33
C ALA A 542 -14.97 2.39 -10.06
N GLY A 543 -15.24 1.54 -9.06
CA GLY A 543 -15.36 1.97 -7.68
C GLY A 543 -14.10 2.76 -7.34
N ARG A 544 -14.25 3.82 -6.54
CA ARG A 544 -13.27 4.88 -6.21
C ARG A 544 -11.92 4.43 -5.63
N PHE A 545 -11.62 3.15 -5.62
CA PHE A 545 -10.34 2.61 -5.19
C PHE A 545 -9.34 2.64 -6.36
N ALA A 546 -8.16 3.21 -6.08
CA ALA A 546 -6.94 3.12 -6.90
C ALA A 546 -6.76 4.11 -8.08
N ILE A 547 -7.28 5.34 -7.99
CA ILE A 547 -6.70 6.46 -8.76
C ILE A 547 -5.25 6.78 -8.31
N TYR A 548 -4.89 6.41 -7.08
CA TYR A 548 -3.51 6.33 -6.62
C TYR A 548 -2.96 4.93 -6.89
N GLY A 549 -2.84 4.57 -8.17
CA GLY A 549 -2.24 3.31 -8.58
C GLY A 549 -0.80 3.16 -8.09
N PHE A 550 -0.37 1.90 -8.08
CA PHE A 550 0.97 1.41 -7.75
C PHE A 550 2.19 2.29 -8.12
N PRO A 551 2.32 2.85 -9.34
CA PRO A 551 3.51 3.60 -9.74
C PRO A 551 3.49 5.04 -9.23
N GLY A 552 2.29 5.59 -9.07
CA GLY A 552 2.08 6.84 -8.37
C GLY A 552 2.53 6.81 -6.92
N TYR A 553 2.31 5.65 -6.31
CA TYR A 553 2.71 5.36 -4.96
C TYR A 553 4.24 5.19 -4.85
N LEU A 554 4.90 4.44 -5.73
CA LEU A 554 6.38 4.35 -5.70
C LEU A 554 7.09 5.67 -6.05
N SER A 555 6.54 6.45 -6.99
CA SER A 555 7.02 7.80 -7.27
C SER A 555 6.94 8.67 -6.00
N ALA A 556 5.80 8.64 -5.30
CA ALA A 556 5.66 9.32 -4.02
C ALA A 556 6.68 8.81 -2.97
N LEU A 557 6.94 7.49 -2.89
CA LEU A 557 7.97 6.95 -2.01
C LEU A 557 9.37 7.47 -2.37
N ALA A 558 9.70 7.53 -3.66
CA ALA A 558 10.97 8.01 -4.16
C ALA A 558 11.16 9.50 -3.82
N GLU A 559 10.13 10.33 -4.01
CA GLU A 559 10.14 11.75 -3.61
C GLU A 559 10.30 11.91 -2.09
N LYS A 560 9.59 11.11 -1.30
CA LYS A 560 9.69 11.12 0.17
C LYS A 560 11.08 10.70 0.65
N ASN A 561 11.67 9.68 0.03
CA ASN A 561 13.03 9.26 0.32
C ASN A 561 14.03 10.37 -0.03
N LYS A 562 13.91 10.99 -1.21
CA LYS A 562 14.75 12.13 -1.60
C LYS A 562 14.63 13.27 -0.60
N MET A 563 13.41 13.61 -0.19
CA MET A 563 13.15 14.66 0.78
C MET A 563 13.79 14.41 2.15
N ILE A 564 13.71 13.17 2.66
CA ILE A 564 14.43 12.79 3.89
C ILE A 564 15.93 13.05 3.68
N ARG A 565 16.53 12.53 2.59
CA ARG A 565 17.96 12.70 2.30
C ARG A 565 18.38 14.17 2.24
N ASP A 566 17.67 14.97 1.46
CA ASP A 566 18.00 16.37 1.20
C ASP A 566 17.93 17.20 2.49
N THR A 567 16.92 16.93 3.35
CA THR A 567 16.78 17.64 4.62
C THR A 567 17.93 17.34 5.58
N PHE A 568 18.30 16.05 5.73
CA PHE A 568 19.41 15.69 6.61
C PHE A 568 20.77 16.18 6.09
N LYS A 569 20.97 16.18 4.77
CA LYS A 569 22.18 16.73 4.13
C LYS A 569 22.43 18.19 4.50
N GLN A 570 21.37 19.00 4.53
CA GLN A 570 21.46 20.42 4.86
C GLN A 570 21.78 20.66 6.35
N GLY A 571 21.30 19.78 7.22
CA GLY A 571 21.62 19.80 8.64
C GLY A 571 23.04 19.31 8.99
N GLY A 572 23.94 19.15 8.01
CA GLY A 572 25.29 18.62 8.23
C GLY A 572 25.33 17.15 8.64
N VAL A 573 24.22 16.43 8.54
CA VAL A 573 24.10 15.01 8.81
C VAL A 573 24.21 14.24 7.50
N SER A 574 24.78 13.04 7.52
CA SER A 574 24.86 12.22 6.30
C SER A 574 23.45 12.02 5.69
N PRO A 575 23.25 12.27 4.37
CA PRO A 575 21.95 12.04 3.73
C PRO A 575 21.49 10.58 3.83
N ASP A 576 22.45 9.65 3.92
CA ASP A 576 22.18 8.23 4.02
C ASP A 576 21.94 7.78 5.47
N TYR A 577 21.79 8.72 6.40
CA TYR A 577 21.61 8.42 7.81
C TYR A 577 20.19 7.92 8.11
N CYS A 578 19.17 8.59 7.57
CA CYS A 578 17.76 8.22 7.73
C CYS A 578 17.18 7.48 6.51
N SER A 579 17.90 7.45 5.40
CA SER A 579 17.39 7.00 4.10
C SER A 579 18.53 6.34 3.33
N SER A 580 18.22 5.80 2.15
CA SER A 580 19.23 5.22 1.25
C SER A 580 19.20 5.94 -0.09
N ASP A 581 20.35 6.36 -0.58
CA ASP A 581 20.55 6.83 -1.96
C ASP A 581 20.23 5.75 -3.01
N LYS A 582 20.29 4.47 -2.60
CA LYS A 582 19.91 3.28 -3.37
C LYS A 582 18.42 2.91 -3.25
N PHE A 583 17.63 3.61 -2.44
CA PHE A 583 16.20 3.30 -2.30
C PHE A 583 15.46 3.52 -3.63
N LEU A 584 14.98 2.41 -4.23
CA LEU A 584 14.37 2.38 -5.57
C LEU A 584 15.26 2.96 -6.70
N ASN A 585 16.56 3.09 -6.44
CA ASN A 585 17.55 3.55 -7.40
C ASN A 585 18.46 2.38 -7.73
N PHE A 586 18.30 1.86 -8.94
CA PHE A 586 19.03 0.69 -9.42
C PHE A 586 20.32 1.08 -10.20
N LYS A 587 20.76 2.34 -10.18
CA LYS A 587 21.98 2.74 -10.89
C LYS A 587 23.21 2.01 -10.32
N LYS A 588 24.10 1.56 -11.23
CA LYS A 588 25.36 0.89 -10.89
C LYS A 588 26.31 1.78 -10.11
#